data_AF-A0A1I6J7F4-F1
#
_entry.id   AF-A0A1I6J7F4-F1
#
_cell.length_a   1.000
_cell.length_b   1.000
_cell.length_c   1.000
_cell.angle_alpha   90.00
_cell.angle_beta   90.00
_cell.angle_gamma   90.00
#
_symmetry.space_group_name_H-M   'P 1'
#
loop_
_entity.id
_entity.type
_entity.pdbx_description
1 polymer ?
#
loop_
_entity_poly.entity_id
_entity_poly.type
_entity_poly.pdbx_seq_one_letter_code
_entity_poly.pdbx_strand_id
1 'polypeptide(L)'
;MFDDSTRRRFVAGLVSVRVAGLSGCLGGHPTAEAGSSGTGERDGTGTGTATPSAERRPVTVDADARERLDDTLVGLVEADDRSAYADREGLTYDEGRVLVVVELRGGADPPSSPPFDATARHGSLVEGRVAVEALPALATADGVASVRPPQTPVKHDPSAALGRGGT
;
A
#
# COMPACT_ATOMS: atom_id res chain seq x y z
N MET A 1 1.03 20.48 38.01
CA MET A 1 -0.39 20.58 37.64
C MET A 1 -0.59 19.52 36.57
N PHE A 2 -1.15 18.37 36.97
CA PHE A 2 -1.40 17.24 36.08
C PHE A 2 -2.79 17.45 35.48
N ASP A 3 -2.90 17.37 34.16
CA ASP A 3 -4.21 17.17 33.52
C ASP A 3 -4.17 15.83 32.77
N ASP A 4 -4.78 14.87 33.45
CA ASP A 4 -5.25 13.58 32.94
C ASP A 4 -6.64 13.82 32.34
N SER A 5 -6.84 13.52 31.06
CA SER A 5 -8.19 13.27 30.55
C SER A 5 -8.18 12.41 29.29
N THR A 6 -7.98 11.13 29.57
CA THR A 6 -8.51 10.01 28.79
C THR A 6 -10.03 10.16 28.61
N ARG A 7 -10.52 10.38 27.38
CA ARG A 7 -11.92 10.05 27.02
C ARG A 7 -12.01 9.39 25.65
N ARG A 8 -11.90 8.06 25.70
CA ARG A 8 -12.47 7.12 24.73
C ARG A 8 -13.97 7.34 24.62
N ARG A 9 -14.51 7.34 23.39
CA ARG A 9 -15.88 6.95 23.09
C ARG A 9 -15.87 6.02 21.88
N PHE A 10 -15.88 4.72 22.16
CA PHE A 10 -16.26 3.68 21.21
C PHE A 10 -17.80 3.66 21.11
N VAL A 11 -18.33 3.71 19.89
CA VAL A 11 -19.72 3.32 19.63
C VAL A 11 -19.66 2.10 18.71
N ALA A 12 -20.03 0.96 19.29
CA ALA A 12 -20.23 -0.30 18.59
C ALA A 12 -21.47 -0.21 17.70
N GLY A 13 -21.30 -0.51 16.41
CA GLY A 13 -22.39 -0.75 15.45
C GLY A 13 -22.25 -2.18 14.91
N LEU A 14 -23.29 -2.98 15.12
CA LEU A 14 -23.36 -4.43 14.95
C LEU A 14 -24.16 -4.74 13.66
N VAL A 15 -24.04 -5.97 13.13
CA VAL A 15 -24.96 -6.65 12.16
C VAL A 15 -24.67 -6.34 10.67
N SER A 16 -24.55 -7.25 9.69
CA SER A 16 -25.04 -8.62 9.51
C SER A 16 -24.23 -9.37 8.44
N VAL A 17 -23.96 -10.66 8.68
CA VAL A 17 -23.52 -11.62 7.65
C VAL A 17 -24.76 -12.14 6.89
N ARG A 18 -24.69 -12.18 5.56
CA ARG A 18 -25.53 -13.08 4.74
C ARG A 18 -24.63 -13.88 3.80
N VAL A 19 -24.52 -15.17 4.09
CA VAL A 19 -23.99 -16.21 3.22
C VAL A 19 -25.14 -16.77 2.39
N ALA A 20 -24.99 -16.78 1.08
CA ALA A 20 -25.72 -17.59 0.09
C ALA A 20 -25.02 -17.35 -1.26
N GLY A 21 -24.70 -18.29 -2.14
CA GLY A 21 -24.90 -19.73 -2.17
C GLY A 21 -24.21 -20.27 -3.44
N LEU A 22 -23.74 -21.51 -3.37
CA LEU A 22 -23.24 -22.29 -4.51
C LEU A 22 -24.41 -22.70 -5.42
N SER A 23 -24.29 -22.51 -6.74
CA SER A 23 -24.96 -23.25 -7.83
C SER A 23 -24.62 -22.55 -9.16
N GLY A 24 -24.27 -23.14 -10.29
CA GLY A 24 -24.22 -24.52 -10.73
C GLY A 24 -24.08 -24.54 -12.27
N CYS A 25 -23.44 -25.60 -12.77
CA CYS A 25 -23.58 -26.33 -14.03
C CYS A 25 -23.99 -25.67 -15.38
N LEU A 26 -23.15 -25.97 -16.37
CA LEU A 26 -23.39 -26.44 -17.76
C LEU A 26 -24.79 -26.25 -18.40
N GLY A 27 -24.74 -25.79 -19.66
CA GLY A 27 -25.73 -26.04 -20.72
C GLY A 27 -26.16 -24.74 -21.40
N GLY A 28 -26.20 -24.60 -22.71
CA GLY A 28 -26.06 -25.49 -23.85
C GLY A 28 -26.44 -24.66 -25.08
N HIS A 29 -25.81 -24.94 -26.23
CA HIS A 29 -26.14 -24.30 -27.51
C HIS A 29 -27.56 -24.65 -27.95
N PRO A 30 -28.23 -23.74 -28.68
CA PRO A 30 -28.75 -24.16 -29.97
C PRO A 30 -28.44 -23.20 -31.12
N THR A 31 -28.01 -23.84 -32.19
CA THR A 31 -27.95 -23.41 -33.59
C THR A 31 -29.33 -23.00 -34.14
N ALA A 32 -29.36 -21.91 -34.92
CA ALA A 32 -30.20 -21.71 -36.11
C ALA A 32 -29.71 -20.40 -36.79
N GLU A 33 -28.83 -20.46 -37.79
CA GLU A 33 -29.09 -20.65 -39.23
C GLU A 33 -29.55 -19.39 -39.98
N ALA A 34 -29.04 -19.29 -41.23
CA ALA A 34 -29.45 -18.44 -42.33
C ALA A 34 -28.93 -16.98 -42.39
N GLY A 35 -27.71 -16.87 -42.93
CA GLY A 35 -27.55 -16.26 -44.26
C GLY A 35 -27.34 -14.74 -44.32
N SER A 36 -26.11 -14.34 -44.65
CA SER A 36 -25.91 -13.27 -45.64
C SER A 36 -24.51 -13.35 -46.22
N SER A 37 -24.45 -13.61 -47.52
CA SER A 37 -23.25 -13.47 -48.33
C SER A 37 -22.84 -12.00 -48.35
N GLY A 38 -21.63 -11.71 -47.87
CA GLY A 38 -21.04 -10.39 -47.91
C GLY A 38 -19.53 -10.51 -47.97
N THR A 39 -19.01 -10.78 -49.16
CA THR A 39 -17.60 -10.57 -49.48
C THR A 39 -17.33 -9.07 -49.37
N GLY A 40 -16.67 -8.67 -48.30
CA GLY A 40 -16.35 -7.27 -48.01
C GLY A 40 -15.00 -7.19 -47.33
N GLU A 41 -13.95 -7.35 -48.12
CA GLU A 41 -12.61 -6.88 -47.80
C GLU A 41 -12.68 -5.37 -47.53
N ARG A 42 -12.40 -4.95 -46.30
CA ARG A 42 -12.03 -3.57 -45.99
C ARG A 42 -11.30 -3.47 -44.66
N ASP A 43 -10.03 -3.15 -44.82
CA ASP A 43 -9.05 -2.54 -43.92
C ASP A 43 -9.44 -2.37 -42.46
N GLY A 44 -8.64 -3.01 -41.61
CA GLY A 44 -8.52 -2.68 -40.20
C GLY A 44 -8.08 -1.23 -40.04
N THR A 45 -8.93 -0.42 -39.44
CA THR A 45 -8.51 0.80 -38.74
C THR A 45 -9.17 0.78 -37.38
N GLY A 46 -8.72 -0.17 -36.55
CA GLY A 46 -9.03 -0.20 -35.14
C GLY A 46 -8.47 1.08 -34.50
N THR A 47 -9.38 1.87 -33.95
CA THR A 47 -9.11 3.04 -33.12
C THR A 47 -8.31 2.62 -31.89
N GLY A 48 -6.99 2.62 -32.01
CA GLY A 48 -6.07 2.57 -30.88
C GLY A 48 -5.68 4.00 -30.53
N THR A 49 -6.52 4.71 -29.77
CA THR A 49 -6.03 5.87 -29.00
C THR A 49 -5.08 5.30 -27.96
N ALA A 50 -3.81 5.17 -28.32
CA ALA A 50 -2.74 4.89 -27.39
C ALA A 50 -2.72 6.04 -26.39
N THR A 51 -3.32 5.82 -25.22
CA THR A 51 -3.03 6.62 -24.03
C THR A 51 -1.50 6.67 -23.93
N PRO A 52 -0.87 7.85 -23.85
CA PRO A 52 0.56 7.91 -23.63
C PRO A 52 0.81 7.18 -22.32
N SER A 53 1.36 5.97 -22.42
CA SER A 53 1.99 5.28 -21.31
C SER A 53 3.17 6.17 -20.99
N ALA A 54 2.93 7.13 -20.08
CA ALA A 54 3.96 7.99 -19.54
C ALA A 54 5.11 7.06 -19.18
N GLU A 55 6.21 7.17 -19.91
CA GLU A 55 7.47 6.53 -19.57
C GLU A 55 7.76 6.93 -18.13
N ARG A 56 7.38 6.06 -17.19
CA ARG A 56 7.74 6.21 -15.79
C ARG A 56 9.23 6.01 -15.79
N ARG A 57 9.96 7.13 -15.77
CA ARG A 57 11.40 7.11 -15.57
C ARG A 57 11.66 6.26 -14.32
N PRO A 58 12.59 5.30 -14.39
CA PRO A 58 12.99 4.56 -13.20
C PRO A 58 13.46 5.59 -12.17
N VAL A 59 12.83 5.58 -10.99
CA VAL A 59 13.24 6.43 -9.87
C VAL A 59 14.48 5.79 -9.30
N THR A 60 15.65 6.30 -9.67
CA THR A 60 16.92 5.84 -9.12
C THR A 60 17.09 6.42 -7.72
N VAL A 61 17.41 5.56 -6.75
CA VAL A 61 17.71 5.98 -5.37
C VAL A 61 19.16 6.45 -5.30
N ASP A 62 19.38 7.69 -4.85
CA ASP A 62 20.73 8.23 -4.66
C ASP A 62 21.51 7.45 -3.58
N ALA A 63 22.84 7.44 -3.67
CA ALA A 63 23.70 6.69 -2.73
C ALA A 63 23.47 7.10 -1.26
N ASP A 64 23.36 8.41 -0.99
CA ASP A 64 23.05 8.96 0.34
C ASP A 64 21.71 8.48 0.91
N ALA A 65 20.71 8.30 0.05
CA ALA A 65 19.41 7.75 0.45
C ALA A 65 19.54 6.25 0.70
N ARG A 66 20.28 5.53 -0.15
CA ARG A 66 20.50 4.09 -0.05
C ARG A 66 21.26 3.69 1.22
N GLU A 67 22.16 4.53 1.73
CA GLU A 67 22.84 4.30 3.01
C GLU A 67 21.93 4.38 4.24
N ARG A 68 20.80 5.09 4.11
CA ARG A 68 19.85 5.34 5.21
C ARG A 68 18.55 4.56 5.08
N LEU A 69 18.23 4.09 3.88
CA LEU A 69 17.09 3.22 3.58
C LEU A 69 17.48 1.77 3.76
N ASP A 70 16.57 1.00 4.35
CA ASP A 70 16.63 -0.45 4.32
C ASP A 70 16.53 -0.99 2.88
N ASP A 71 17.29 -2.05 2.56
CA ASP A 71 17.34 -2.66 1.22
C ASP A 71 15.95 -3.05 0.68
N THR A 72 15.05 -3.48 1.57
CA THR A 72 13.66 -3.81 1.21
C THR A 72 12.89 -2.57 0.72
N LEU A 73 13.11 -1.40 1.34
CA LEU A 73 12.49 -0.16 0.89
C LEU A 73 13.11 0.36 -0.40
N VAL A 74 14.41 0.15 -0.60
CA VAL A 74 15.08 0.48 -1.86
C VAL A 74 14.51 -0.34 -3.01
N GLY A 75 14.35 -1.65 -2.81
CA GLY A 75 13.71 -2.52 -3.80
C GLY A 75 12.26 -2.13 -4.09
N LEU A 76 11.52 -1.62 -3.11
CA LEU A 76 10.15 -1.11 -3.33
C LEU A 76 10.13 0.15 -4.22
N VAL A 77 11.10 1.06 -4.06
CA VAL A 77 11.19 2.27 -4.90
C VAL A 77 11.52 1.91 -6.35
N GLU A 78 12.44 0.95 -6.54
CA GLU A 78 12.93 0.49 -7.84
C GLU A 78 11.97 -0.48 -8.55
N ALA A 79 11.01 -1.09 -7.85
CA ALA A 79 10.10 -2.08 -8.42
C ALA A 79 9.12 -1.49 -9.45
N ASP A 80 8.95 -2.20 -10.57
CA ASP A 80 7.93 -1.90 -11.60
C ASP A 80 6.51 -2.09 -11.07
N ASP A 81 6.28 -3.17 -10.31
CA ASP A 81 5.05 -3.44 -9.58
C ASP A 81 5.30 -3.40 -8.07
N ARG A 82 5.03 -2.21 -7.50
CA ARG A 82 5.27 -1.91 -6.09
C ARG A 82 4.31 -2.65 -5.17
N SER A 83 3.08 -2.90 -5.62
CA SER A 83 2.09 -3.63 -4.83
C SER A 83 2.50 -5.09 -4.70
N ALA A 84 2.84 -5.73 -5.83
CA ALA A 84 3.31 -7.11 -5.83
C ALA A 84 4.64 -7.28 -5.09
N TYR A 85 5.54 -6.30 -5.16
CA TYR A 85 6.77 -6.28 -4.36
C TYR A 85 6.46 -6.19 -2.87
N ALA A 86 5.61 -5.24 -2.45
CA ALA A 86 5.24 -5.05 -1.06
C ALA A 86 4.58 -6.29 -0.45
N ASP A 87 3.67 -6.94 -1.17
CA ASP A 87 3.01 -8.17 -0.72
C ASP A 87 4.01 -9.31 -0.49
N ARG A 88 5.00 -9.44 -1.38
CA ARG A 88 6.04 -10.46 -1.27
C ARG A 88 6.97 -10.23 -0.07
N GLU A 89 7.33 -8.97 0.17
CA GLU A 89 8.23 -8.58 1.26
C GLU A 89 7.48 -8.37 2.60
N GLY A 90 6.14 -8.50 2.61
CA GLY A 90 5.33 -8.32 3.81
C GLY A 90 5.21 -6.86 4.29
N LEU A 91 5.34 -5.90 3.37
CA LEU A 91 5.23 -4.47 3.66
C LEU A 91 3.76 -4.04 3.68
N THR A 92 3.41 -3.14 4.60
CA THR A 92 2.08 -2.51 4.60
C THR A 92 2.08 -1.40 3.55
N TYR A 93 1.60 -1.72 2.34
CA TYR A 93 1.47 -0.80 1.22
C TYR A 93 0.00 -0.58 0.86
N ASP A 94 -0.42 0.68 0.83
CA ASP A 94 -1.81 1.07 0.53
C ASP A 94 -1.80 2.45 -0.16
N GLU A 95 -2.60 2.60 -1.22
CA GLU A 95 -2.76 3.86 -1.95
C GLU A 95 -1.45 4.56 -2.37
N GLY A 96 -0.40 3.81 -2.73
CA GLY A 96 0.90 4.40 -3.10
C GLY A 96 1.83 4.73 -1.93
N ARG A 97 1.40 4.46 -0.70
CA ARG A 97 2.12 4.77 0.53
C ARG A 97 2.54 3.50 1.24
N VAL A 98 3.67 3.56 1.93
CA VAL A 98 4.18 2.46 2.74
C VAL A 98 4.33 2.90 4.20
N LEU A 99 4.03 1.98 5.13
CA LEU A 99 4.29 2.17 6.55
C LEU A 99 5.78 1.97 6.83
N VAL A 100 6.41 2.97 7.44
CA VAL A 100 7.83 2.94 7.78
C VAL A 100 8.05 3.42 9.21
N VAL A 101 9.18 3.01 9.77
CA VAL A 101 9.72 3.52 11.02
C VAL A 101 10.95 4.35 10.68
N VAL A 102 10.88 5.63 11.01
CA VAL A 102 11.95 6.61 10.87
C VAL A 102 12.66 6.73 12.21
N GLU A 103 13.97 6.58 12.21
CA GLU A 103 14.82 6.88 13.36
C GLU A 103 15.38 8.29 13.22
N LEU A 104 15.16 9.12 14.24
CA LEU A 104 15.58 10.52 14.28
C LEU A 104 16.87 10.69 15.08
N ARG A 105 17.79 11.51 14.57
CA ARG A 105 19.04 11.89 15.24
C ARG A 105 18.73 12.80 16.42
N GLY A 106 19.23 12.45 17.61
CA GLY A 106 19.34 13.38 18.73
C GLY A 106 18.03 14.04 19.18
N GLY A 107 16.90 13.32 19.13
CA GLY A 107 15.60 13.89 19.52
C GLY A 107 15.06 14.96 18.57
N ALA A 108 15.62 15.06 17.36
CA ALA A 108 15.09 15.90 16.29
C ALA A 108 13.61 15.63 16.06
N ASP A 109 12.93 16.62 15.48
CA ASP A 109 11.55 16.48 15.06
C ASP A 109 11.46 15.82 13.69
N PRO A 110 10.37 15.09 13.42
CA PRO A 110 10.16 14.48 12.11
C PRO A 110 10.14 15.56 11.02
N PRO A 111 10.73 15.28 9.86
CA PRO A 111 10.77 16.24 8.77
C PRO A 111 9.34 16.57 8.31
N SER A 112 9.06 17.85 8.13
CA SER A 112 7.78 18.34 7.60
C SER A 112 7.67 18.20 6.08
N SER A 113 8.79 17.97 5.40
CA SER A 113 8.88 17.73 3.97
C SER A 113 9.93 16.64 3.71
N PRO A 114 9.59 15.56 2.97
CA PRO A 114 8.32 15.29 2.29
C PRO A 114 7.14 15.01 3.26
N PRO A 115 5.87 15.04 2.78
CA PRO A 115 4.72 14.76 3.64
C PRO A 115 4.82 13.36 4.24
N PHE A 116 4.97 13.33 5.56
CA PHE A 116 5.08 12.13 6.39
C PHE A 116 3.95 12.15 7.42
N ASP A 117 3.03 11.18 7.33
CA ASP A 117 1.90 11.08 8.23
C ASP A 117 2.29 10.21 9.43
N ALA A 118 2.79 10.86 10.48
CA ALA A 118 3.24 10.20 11.70
C ALA A 118 2.05 9.63 12.49
N THR A 119 2.04 8.31 12.70
CA THR A 119 1.00 7.61 13.44
C THR A 119 1.38 7.36 14.89
N ALA A 120 2.67 7.14 15.19
CA ALA A 120 3.16 6.88 16.53
C ALA A 120 4.60 7.41 16.72
N ARG A 121 4.94 7.84 17.95
CA ARG A 121 6.29 8.24 18.34
C ARG A 121 6.72 7.55 19.62
N HIS A 122 7.88 6.93 19.59
CA HIS A 122 8.53 6.25 20.71
C HIS A 122 9.98 6.72 20.83
N GLY A 123 10.21 7.79 21.60
CA GLY A 123 11.52 8.41 21.73
C GLY A 123 12.02 9.00 20.40
N SER A 124 13.10 8.43 19.88
CA SER A 124 13.69 8.78 18.58
C SER A 124 13.07 8.02 17.40
N LEU A 125 12.16 7.07 17.63
CA LEU A 125 11.50 6.31 16.57
C LEU A 125 10.13 6.92 16.28
N VAL A 126 9.86 7.20 15.01
CA VAL A 126 8.57 7.68 14.54
C VAL A 126 8.05 6.72 13.49
N GLU A 127 6.91 6.11 13.75
CA GLU A 127 6.19 5.31 12.78
C GLU A 127 5.23 6.23 12.01
N GLY A 128 5.14 6.02 10.70
CA GLY A 128 4.21 6.77 9.87
C GLY A 128 4.16 6.28 8.43
N ARG A 129 3.27 6.88 7.66
CA ARG A 129 3.06 6.56 6.24
C ARG A 129 3.70 7.62 5.36
N VAL A 130 4.37 7.16 4.31
CA VAL A 130 5.02 8.01 3.31
C VAL A 130 4.78 7.46 1.92
N ALA A 131 4.65 8.35 0.92
CA ALA A 131 4.60 7.93 -0.48
C ALA A 131 5.92 7.25 -0.88
N VAL A 132 5.85 6.18 -1.68
CA VAL A 132 7.06 5.43 -2.08
C VAL A 132 8.05 6.32 -2.83
N GLU A 133 7.56 7.17 -3.74
CA GLU A 133 8.43 8.14 -4.43
C GLU A 133 9.08 9.20 -3.53
N ALA A 134 8.56 9.39 -2.31
CA ALA A 134 9.12 10.33 -1.34
C ALA A 134 10.12 9.68 -0.36
N LEU A 135 10.30 8.36 -0.39
CA LEU A 135 11.26 7.66 0.47
C LEU A 135 12.70 8.17 0.35
N PRO A 136 13.25 8.41 -0.86
CA PRO A 136 14.62 8.93 -0.99
C PRO A 136 14.78 10.33 -0.38
N ALA A 137 13.78 11.18 -0.55
CA ALA A 137 13.76 12.53 0.03
C ALA A 137 13.59 12.49 1.56
N LEU A 138 12.81 11.54 2.09
CA LEU A 138 12.68 11.32 3.53
C LEU A 138 14.00 10.82 4.14
N ALA A 139 14.68 9.90 3.47
CA ALA A 139 15.94 9.33 3.94
C ALA A 139 17.08 10.34 4.00
N THR A 140 17.08 11.33 3.10
CA THR A 140 18.07 12.41 3.06
C THR A 140 17.68 13.63 3.88
N ALA A 141 16.49 13.62 4.50
CA ALA A 141 16.00 14.75 5.28
C ALA A 141 16.85 14.99 6.54
N ASP A 142 16.96 16.26 6.92
CA ASP A 142 17.66 16.67 8.13
C ASP A 142 17.05 16.01 9.36
N GLY A 143 17.91 15.52 10.25
CA GLY A 143 17.49 14.85 11.48
C GLY A 143 17.10 13.39 11.29
N VAL A 144 17.11 12.83 10.07
CA VAL A 144 16.88 11.38 9.86
C VAL A 144 18.19 10.61 10.00
N ALA A 145 18.17 9.55 10.80
CA ALA A 145 19.28 8.62 11.00
C ALA A 145 19.14 7.39 10.10
N SER A 146 17.97 6.77 10.08
CA SER A 146 17.64 5.62 9.24
C SER A 146 16.14 5.51 8.99
N VAL A 147 15.75 4.83 7.92
CA VAL A 147 14.35 4.54 7.56
C VAL A 147 14.24 3.04 7.27
N ARG A 148 13.38 2.34 8.01
CA ARG A 148 13.22 0.89 7.92
C ARG A 148 11.75 0.47 7.94
N PRO A 149 11.40 -0.70 7.39
CA PRO A 149 10.06 -1.23 7.56
C PRO A 149 9.80 -1.61 9.04
N PRO A 150 8.53 -1.59 9.49
CA PRO A 150 8.17 -2.03 10.84
C PRO A 150 8.52 -3.51 11.04
N GLN A 151 9.24 -3.81 12.12
CA GLN A 151 9.78 -5.15 12.44
C GLN A 151 8.70 -6.17 12.81
N THR A 152 7.49 -5.72 13.10
CA THR A 152 6.32 -6.60 13.24
C THR A 152 5.45 -6.33 12.03
N PRO A 153 5.17 -7.34 11.18
CA PRO A 153 3.96 -7.27 10.39
C PRO A 153 2.87 -7.04 11.43
N VAL A 154 2.14 -5.93 11.31
CA VAL A 154 0.84 -5.86 11.95
C VAL A 154 0.05 -6.92 11.21
N LYS A 155 0.15 -8.19 11.64
CA LYS A 155 -0.91 -9.14 11.41
C LYS A 155 -2.10 -8.38 11.95
N HIS A 156 -2.91 -7.85 11.03
CA HIS A 156 -4.27 -7.52 11.34
C HIS A 156 -4.80 -8.85 11.84
N ASP A 157 -4.80 -9.02 13.16
CA ASP A 157 -5.26 -10.22 13.79
C ASP A 157 -6.77 -9.99 13.91
N PRO A 158 -7.61 -10.49 12.99
CA PRO A 158 -9.05 -10.43 13.21
C PRO A 158 -9.45 -11.23 14.46
N SER A 159 -8.52 -11.98 15.09
CA SER A 159 -8.78 -12.83 16.24
C SER A 159 -8.78 -12.11 17.60
N ALA A 160 -8.40 -10.82 17.66
CA ALA A 160 -8.58 -10.04 18.90
C ALA A 160 -10.07 -9.73 19.21
N ALA A 161 -11.00 -10.12 18.33
CA ALA A 161 -12.45 -9.99 18.55
C ALA A 161 -13.11 -11.19 19.25
N LEU A 162 -12.42 -12.32 19.46
CA LEU A 162 -13.00 -13.46 20.20
C LEU A 162 -12.45 -13.50 21.62
N GLY A 163 -13.07 -12.65 22.44
CA GLY A 163 -12.90 -12.63 23.88
C GLY A 163 -13.09 -14.02 24.50
N ARG A 164 -12.07 -14.44 25.22
CA ARG A 164 -12.11 -14.84 26.64
C ARG A 164 -13.55 -14.89 27.23
N GLY A 165 -14.25 -16.00 27.01
CA GLY A 165 -15.44 -16.39 27.77
C GLY A 165 -15.05 -17.40 28.84
N GLY A 166 -14.81 -16.94 30.06
CA GLY A 166 -15.10 -17.73 31.26
C GLY A 166 -16.63 -17.75 31.46
N THR A 167 -17.25 -18.67 32.18
CA THR A 167 -16.84 -19.64 33.20
C THR A 167 -17.92 -20.71 33.25
#